data_AF-A0A1B6VZA5-F1
#
_entry.id   AF-A0A1B6VZA5-F1
#
_cell.length_a   1.000
_cell.length_b   1.000
_cell.length_c   1.000
_cell.angle_alpha   90.00
_cell.angle_beta   90.00
_cell.angle_gamma   90.00
#
_symmetry.space_group_name_H-M   'P 1'
#
loop_
_entity.id
_entity.type
_entity.pdbx_description
1 polymer ?
#
loop_
_entity_poly.entity_id
_entity_poly.type
_entity_poly.pdbx_seq_one_letter_code
_entity_poly.pdbx_strand_id
1 'polypeptide(L)'
;MMGTNKRKYSKRIQVVVSDEEFIKIAEAAESVGLSHSAYLRELGLGYAPAPVYDLEAVEQMMKLNADQGRLGGLIKMWLSNDERLMMFERESLSKAIFGVLKQIEELQGELLEVVKMRRILAAKKRF
;
A
#
# COMPACT_ATOMS: atom_id res chain seq x y z
N MET A 1 -7.13 42.86 -21.30
CA MET A 1 -5.74 42.87 -20.82
C MET A 1 -5.41 41.48 -20.30
N MET A 2 -4.48 40.78 -20.96
CA MET A 2 -4.15 39.38 -20.66
C MET A 2 -3.20 39.35 -19.47
N GLY A 3 -3.65 38.88 -18.31
CA GLY A 3 -2.83 38.77 -17.11
C GLY A 3 -1.69 37.78 -17.33
N THR A 4 -0.45 38.28 -17.34
CA THR A 4 0.74 37.43 -17.41
C THR A 4 0.83 36.59 -16.14
N ASN A 5 0.60 35.29 -16.26
CA ASN A 5 0.76 34.32 -15.16
C ASN A 5 2.24 34.30 -14.73
N LYS A 6 2.57 35.06 -13.69
CA LYS A 6 3.93 35.16 -13.14
C LYS A 6 4.23 33.82 -12.45
N ARG A 7 5.10 33.00 -13.05
CA ARG A 7 5.52 31.71 -12.46
C ARG A 7 6.00 31.94 -11.03
N LYS A 8 5.43 31.20 -10.07
CA LYS A 8 5.79 31.23 -8.64
C LYS A 8 7.28 30.99 -8.39
N TYR A 9 7.94 30.24 -9.27
CA TYR A 9 9.37 29.92 -9.21
C TYR A 9 10.10 30.49 -10.43
N SER A 10 11.02 31.44 -10.20
CA SER A 10 11.75 32.16 -11.26
C SER A 10 13.27 31.94 -11.24
N LYS A 11 13.80 31.38 -10.15
CA LYS A 11 15.22 31.07 -9.99
C LYS A 11 15.48 29.59 -10.33
N ARG A 12 16.62 29.32 -10.99
CA ARG A 12 17.08 27.97 -11.30
C ARG A 12 18.36 27.68 -10.53
N ILE A 13 18.46 26.47 -10.00
CA ILE A 13 19.69 25.93 -9.40
C ILE A 13 20.19 24.85 -10.36
N GLN A 14 21.44 24.96 -10.78
CA GLN A 14 22.10 23.91 -11.55
C GLN A 14 22.83 22.98 -10.58
N VAL A 15 22.61 21.68 -10.74
CA VAL A 15 23.26 20.64 -9.96
C VAL A 15 24.04 19.80 -10.95
N VAL A 16 25.37 19.83 -10.83
CA VAL A 16 26.27 18.98 -11.62
C VAL A 16 26.43 17.67 -10.88
N VAL A 17 26.21 16.56 -11.58
CA VAL A 17 26.22 15.21 -11.02
C VAL A 17 26.95 14.28 -11.98
N SER A 18 27.54 13.22 -11.44
CA SER A 18 28.00 12.06 -12.20
C SER A 18 26.83 11.20 -12.68
N ASP A 19 27.09 10.26 -13.59
CA ASP A 19 26.07 9.34 -14.10
C ASP A 19 25.46 8.48 -12.97
N GLU A 20 26.28 8.02 -12.03
CA GLU A 20 25.82 7.25 -10.88
C GLU A 20 24.91 8.07 -9.96
N GLU A 21 25.26 9.32 -9.70
CA GLU A 21 24.46 10.23 -8.88
C GLU A 21 23.14 10.57 -9.59
N PHE A 22 23.17 10.75 -10.92
CA PHE A 22 21.96 10.99 -11.70
C PHE A 22 20.98 9.83 -11.57
N ILE A 23 21.43 8.60 -11.76
CA ILE A 23 20.59 7.39 -11.62
C ILE A 23 20.00 7.31 -10.21
N LYS A 24 20.81 7.50 -9.16
CA LYS A 24 20.34 7.47 -7.78
C LYS A 24 19.27 8.53 -7.49
N ILE A 25 19.45 9.75 -7.99
CA ILE A 25 18.48 10.84 -7.83
C ILE A 25 17.20 10.53 -8.61
N ALA A 26 17.31 9.96 -9.81
CA ALA A 26 16.17 9.59 -10.64
C ALA A 26 15.30 8.52 -9.95
N GLU A 27 15.92 7.43 -9.49
CA GLU A 27 15.20 6.38 -8.76
C GLU A 27 14.54 6.90 -7.48
N ALA A 28 15.25 7.75 -6.72
CA ALA A 28 14.72 8.30 -5.48
C ALA A 28 13.53 9.23 -5.76
N ALA A 29 13.63 10.10 -6.76
CA ALA A 29 12.56 11.00 -7.16
C ALA A 29 11.33 10.22 -7.68
N GLU A 30 11.54 9.17 -8.47
CA GLU A 30 10.48 8.29 -8.96
C GLU A 30 9.75 7.58 -7.81
N SER A 31 10.48 7.08 -6.81
CA SER A 31 9.89 6.39 -5.66
C SER A 31 8.93 7.24 -4.82
N VAL A 32 9.05 8.57 -4.92
CA VAL A 32 8.21 9.55 -4.22
C VAL A 32 7.34 10.37 -5.19
N GLY A 33 7.29 9.99 -6.47
CA GLY A 33 6.42 10.60 -7.48
C GLY A 33 6.76 12.05 -7.81
N LEU A 34 8.04 12.45 -7.66
CA LEU A 34 8.51 13.80 -7.90
C LEU A 34 9.43 13.86 -9.13
N SER A 35 9.50 15.02 -9.78
CA SER A 35 10.61 15.30 -10.70
C SER A 35 11.93 15.44 -9.92
N HIS A 36 13.07 15.17 -10.57
CA HIS A 36 14.40 15.39 -9.99
C HIS A 36 14.54 16.74 -9.26
N SER A 37 14.10 17.82 -9.93
CA SER A 37 14.17 19.18 -9.40
C SER A 37 13.25 19.42 -8.20
N ALA A 38 12.09 18.76 -8.16
CA ALA A 38 11.17 18.85 -7.04
C ALA A 38 11.72 18.05 -5.85
N TYR A 39 12.18 16.82 -6.08
CA TYR A 39 12.82 15.97 -5.07
C TYR A 39 14.00 16.66 -4.38
N LEU A 40 14.95 17.19 -5.17
CA LEU A 40 16.11 17.92 -4.62
C LEU A 40 15.72 19.21 -3.90
N ARG A 41 14.67 19.91 -4.36
CA ARG A 41 14.18 21.10 -3.68
C ARG A 41 13.57 20.76 -2.32
N GLU A 42 12.72 19.74 -2.24
CA GLU A 42 12.13 19.32 -0.97
C GLU A 42 13.23 18.91 0.03
N LEU A 43 14.21 18.12 -0.42
CA LEU A 43 15.37 17.76 0.40
C LEU A 43 16.18 18.99 0.86
N GLY A 44 16.45 19.93 -0.04
CA GLY A 44 17.18 21.16 0.28
C GLY A 44 16.43 22.10 1.22
N LEU A 45 15.11 21.96 1.32
CA LEU A 45 14.25 22.66 2.28
C LEU A 45 14.08 21.90 3.60
N GLY A 46 14.70 20.73 3.76
CA GLY A 46 14.63 19.90 4.96
C GLY A 46 13.41 18.97 5.02
N TYR A 47 12.62 18.86 3.95
CA TYR A 47 11.53 17.89 3.86
C TYR A 47 12.06 16.58 3.28
N ALA A 48 11.80 15.46 3.97
CA ALA A 48 12.05 14.13 3.43
C ALA A 48 10.78 13.65 2.71
N PRO A 49 10.75 13.61 1.36
CA PRO A 49 9.57 13.16 0.63
C PRO A 49 9.28 11.70 0.99
N ALA A 50 8.04 11.42 1.40
CA ALA A 50 7.61 10.05 1.69
C ALA A 50 7.34 9.30 0.37
N PRO A 51 7.57 7.98 0.32
CA PRO A 51 7.19 7.17 -0.83
C PRO A 51 5.72 7.38 -1.16
N VAL A 52 5.39 7.48 -2.45
CA VAL A 52 3.99 7.43 -2.87
C VAL A 52 3.50 6.05 -2.45
N TYR A 53 2.49 6.02 -1.59
CA TYR A 53 1.78 4.79 -1.27
C TYR A 53 1.42 4.11 -2.60
N ASP A 54 1.83 2.86 -2.75
CA ASP A 54 1.53 2.09 -3.95
C ASP A 54 0.01 1.91 -4.00
N LEU A 55 -0.63 2.67 -4.87
CA LEU A 55 -2.09 2.67 -5.03
C LEU A 55 -2.58 1.25 -5.35
N GLU A 56 -1.76 0.46 -6.05
CA GLU A 56 -2.05 -0.94 -6.35
C GLU A 56 -2.06 -1.81 -5.08
N ALA A 57 -1.10 -1.60 -4.18
CA ALA A 57 -1.07 -2.30 -2.89
C ALA A 57 -2.25 -1.90 -1.99
N VAL A 58 -2.63 -0.62 -2.01
CA VAL A 58 -3.80 -0.12 -1.28
C VAL A 58 -5.09 -0.71 -1.87
N GLU A 59 -5.21 -0.81 -3.18
CA GLU A 59 -6.35 -1.44 -3.85
C GLU A 59 -6.46 -2.94 -3.56
N GLN A 60 -5.34 -3.67 -3.59
CA GLN A 60 -5.29 -5.08 -3.22
C GLN A 60 -5.70 -5.29 -1.75
N MET A 61 -5.21 -4.43 -0.84
CA MET A 61 -5.64 -4.41 0.56
C MET A 61 -7.14 -4.16 0.73
N MET A 62 -7.71 -3.21 -0.03
CA MET A 62 -9.14 -2.92 0.04
C MET A 62 -10.00 -4.11 -0.41
N LYS A 63 -9.59 -4.82 -1.48
CA LYS A 63 -10.31 -6.02 -1.95
C LYS A 63 -10.29 -7.13 -0.92
N LEU A 64 -9.13 -7.43 -0.34
CA LEU A 64 -8.99 -8.49 0.65
C LEU A 64 -9.73 -8.18 1.96
N ASN A 65 -9.72 -6.92 2.42
CA ASN A 65 -10.53 -6.50 3.57
C ASN A 65 -12.04 -6.64 3.31
N ALA A 66 -12.50 -6.33 2.10
CA ALA A 66 -13.91 -6.50 1.72
C ALA A 66 -14.31 -7.99 1.72
N ASP A 67 -13.46 -8.86 1.18
CA ASP A 67 -13.69 -10.31 1.12
C ASP A 67 -13.77 -10.90 2.54
N GLN A 68 -12.89 -10.47 3.45
CA GLN A 68 -12.94 -10.85 4.85
C GLN A 68 -14.24 -10.40 5.53
N GLY A 69 -14.72 -9.18 5.25
CA GLY A 69 -16.00 -8.70 5.74
C GLY A 69 -17.18 -9.59 5.28
N ARG A 70 -17.14 -10.06 4.03
CA ARG A 70 -18.14 -11.01 3.51
C ARG A 70 -18.07 -12.37 4.20
N LEU A 71 -16.87 -12.91 4.42
CA LEU A 71 -16.70 -14.19 5.12
C LEU A 71 -17.15 -14.12 6.59
N GLY A 72 -16.87 -13.01 7.29
CA GLY A 72 -17.41 -12.77 8.62
C GLY A 72 -18.94 -12.68 8.65
N GLY A 73 -19.53 -12.06 7.62
CA GLY A 73 -20.98 -12.02 7.43
C GLY A 73 -21.60 -13.42 7.20
N LEU A 74 -20.93 -14.29 6.44
CA LEU A 74 -21.35 -15.67 6.22
C LEU A 74 -21.30 -16.50 7.50
N ILE A 75 -20.22 -16.38 8.28
CA ILE A 75 -20.10 -17.05 9.59
C ILE A 75 -21.22 -16.58 10.53
N LYS A 76 -21.45 -15.26 10.59
CA LYS A 76 -22.55 -14.70 11.39
C LYS A 76 -23.91 -15.23 10.94
N MET A 77 -24.15 -15.33 9.63
CA MET A 77 -25.39 -15.88 9.08
C MET A 77 -25.56 -17.35 9.46
N TRP A 78 -24.52 -18.16 9.36
CA TRP A 78 -24.56 -19.56 9.77
C TRP A 78 -24.89 -19.68 11.25
N LEU A 79 -24.18 -18.96 12.12
CA LEU A 79 -24.43 -18.98 13.56
C LEU A 79 -25.82 -18.44 13.97
N SER A 80 -26.48 -17.64 13.11
CA SER A 80 -27.78 -17.04 13.41
C SER A 80 -28.98 -17.82 12.84
N ASN A 81 -28.78 -18.76 11.89
CA ASN A 81 -29.86 -19.53 11.25
C ASN A 81 -29.86 -20.98 11.73
N ASP A 82 -30.54 -21.23 12.84
CA ASP A 82 -30.62 -22.55 13.50
C ASP A 82 -31.22 -23.65 12.58
N GLU A 83 -32.31 -23.36 11.86
CA GLU A 83 -33.03 -24.38 11.04
C GLU A 83 -32.22 -24.94 9.85
N ARG A 84 -31.37 -24.13 9.20
CA ARG A 84 -30.53 -24.59 8.08
C ARG A 84 -29.30 -25.36 8.54
N LEU A 85 -28.86 -25.09 9.77
CA LEU A 85 -27.76 -25.82 10.41
C LEU A 85 -28.19 -27.18 10.94
N MET A 86 -29.48 -27.40 11.22
CA MET A 86 -30.01 -28.71 11.63
C MET A 86 -29.78 -29.81 10.57
N MET A 87 -29.59 -29.45 9.30
CA MET A 87 -29.28 -30.39 8.21
C MET A 87 -27.80 -30.80 8.17
N PHE A 88 -26.92 -30.08 8.87
CA PHE A 88 -25.50 -30.36 8.92
C PHE A 88 -25.11 -30.89 10.30
N GLU A 89 -24.32 -31.96 10.31
CA GLU A 89 -23.71 -32.44 11.55
C GLU A 89 -22.83 -31.32 12.15
N ARG A 90 -22.98 -31.09 13.47
CA ARG A 90 -22.33 -29.97 14.18
C ARG A 90 -20.81 -29.95 13.99
N GLU A 91 -20.21 -31.12 13.83
CA GLU A 91 -18.78 -31.29 13.56
C GLU A 91 -18.38 -30.86 12.14
N SER A 92 -19.20 -31.20 11.14
CA SER A 92 -18.97 -30.83 9.73
C SER A 92 -19.09 -29.32 9.54
N LEU A 93 -20.06 -28.68 10.21
CA LEU A 93 -20.20 -27.22 10.21
C LEU A 93 -18.99 -26.54 10.86
N SER A 94 -18.55 -27.05 12.02
CA SER A 94 -17.39 -26.50 12.72
C SER A 94 -16.13 -26.60 11.86
N LYS A 95 -15.89 -27.75 11.21
CA LYS A 95 -14.76 -27.92 10.28
C LYS A 95 -14.79 -26.93 9.12
N ALA A 96 -15.95 -26.68 8.53
CA ALA A 96 -16.10 -25.71 7.44
C ALA A 96 -15.78 -24.28 7.92
N ILE A 97 -16.29 -23.87 9.09
CA ILE A 97 -16.02 -22.55 9.68
C ILE A 97 -14.53 -22.39 9.99
N PHE A 98 -13.92 -23.36 10.65
CA PHE A 98 -12.48 -23.32 10.97
C PHE A 98 -11.62 -23.33 9.71
N GLY A 99 -12.01 -24.07 8.66
CA GLY A 99 -11.32 -24.06 7.38
C GLY A 99 -11.32 -22.68 6.72
N VAL A 100 -12.47 -22.00 6.70
CA VAL A 100 -12.59 -20.63 6.17
C VAL A 100 -11.79 -19.64 7.01
N LEU A 101 -11.86 -19.71 8.34
CA LEU A 101 -11.09 -18.84 9.23
C LEU A 101 -9.58 -18.99 9.00
N LYS A 102 -9.10 -20.22 8.81
CA LYS A 102 -7.69 -20.50 8.52
C LYS A 102 -7.24 -19.88 7.18
N GLN A 103 -8.07 -19.98 6.14
CA GLN A 103 -7.77 -19.35 4.84
C GLN A 103 -7.70 -17.82 4.95
N ILE A 104 -8.55 -17.22 5.78
CA ILE A 104 -8.49 -15.77 6.06
C ILE A 104 -7.18 -15.42 6.75
N GLU A 105 -6.78 -16.20 7.76
CA GLU A 105 -5.54 -15.97 8.51
C GLU A 105 -4.29 -16.10 7.62
N GLU A 106 -4.27 -17.09 6.73
CA GLU A 106 -3.20 -17.29 5.74
C GLU A 106 -3.12 -16.10 4.77
N LEU A 107 -4.25 -15.66 4.21
CA LEU A 107 -4.32 -14.48 3.33
C LEU A 107 -3.90 -13.19 4.03
N GLN A 108 -4.27 -13.01 5.31
CA GLN A 108 -3.82 -11.87 6.12
C GLN A 108 -2.31 -11.89 6.37
N GLY A 109 -1.73 -13.08 6.55
CA GLY A 109 -0.28 -13.25 6.69
C GLY A 109 0.47 -12.81 5.44
N GLU A 110 0.02 -13.24 4.26
CA GLU A 110 0.61 -12.84 2.98
C GLU A 110 0.53 -11.31 2.76
N LEU A 111 -0.63 -10.72 3.07
CA LEU A 111 -0.86 -9.28 3.06
C LEU A 111 0.14 -8.51 3.94
N LEU A 112 0.31 -8.98 5.18
CA LEU A 112 1.21 -8.37 6.14
C LEU A 112 2.66 -8.43 5.64
N GLU A 113 3.05 -9.52 4.99
CA GLU A 113 4.38 -9.67 4.38
C GLU A 113 4.57 -8.76 3.17
N VAL A 114 3.58 -8.60 2.29
CA VAL A 114 3.65 -7.61 1.18
C VAL A 114 3.88 -6.20 1.72
N VAL A 115 3.16 -5.81 2.77
CA VAL A 115 3.29 -4.49 3.41
C VAL A 115 4.65 -4.33 4.11
N LYS A 116 5.10 -5.34 4.87
CA LYS A 116 6.38 -5.31 5.59
C LYS A 116 7.58 -5.31 4.65
N MET A 117 7.58 -6.17 3.64
CA MET A 117 8.70 -6.35 2.71
C MET A 117 8.98 -5.05 1.95
N ARG A 118 7.92 -4.32 1.56
CA ARG A 118 8.04 -3.02 0.88
C ARG A 118 8.42 -1.88 1.84
N ARG A 119 7.97 -1.92 3.10
CA ARG A 119 8.45 -1.01 4.16
C ARG A 119 9.93 -1.21 4.48
N ILE A 120 10.42 -2.46 4.44
CA ILE A 120 11.84 -2.80 4.59
C ILE A 120 12.64 -2.35 3.36
N LEU A 121 12.16 -2.55 2.13
CA LEU A 121 12.84 -2.04 0.93
C LEU A 121 12.97 -0.52 0.95
N ALA A 122 11.93 0.20 1.39
CA ALA A 122 11.98 1.66 1.60
C ALA A 122 12.96 2.07 2.72
N ALA A 123 13.15 1.22 3.75
CA ALA A 123 14.09 1.46 4.84
C ALA A 123 15.53 1.02 4.54
N LYS A 124 15.74 0.03 3.67
CA LYS A 124 17.06 -0.51 3.30
C LYS A 124 17.74 0.34 2.21
N LYS A 125 16.98 1.04 1.38
CA LYS A 125 17.48 2.09 0.46
C LYS A 125 17.99 3.35 1.17
N ARG A 126 17.91 3.42 2.52
CA ARG A 126 18.39 4.54 3.34
C ARG A 126 19.82 4.37 3.90
N PHE A 127 20.54 3.29 3.55
CA PHE A 127 21.95 3.08 3.90
C PHE A 127 22.78 2.82 2.65
#